data_AF-A0A6A3A6X2-F1
#
_entry.id   AF-A0A6A3A6X2-F1
#
_cell.length_a   1.000
_cell.length_b   1.000
_cell.length_c   1.000
_cell.angle_alpha   90.00
_cell.angle_beta   90.00
_cell.angle_gamma   90.00
#
_symmetry.space_group_name_H-M   'P 1'
#
loop_
_entity.id
_entity.type
_entity.pdbx_description
1 polymer ?
#
loop_
_entity_poly.entity_id
_entity_poly.type
_entity_poly.pdbx_seq_one_letter_code
_entity_poly.pdbx_strand_id
1 'polypeptide(L)' 'MPESIKNNGDDWKGVDYFNQLVRMRIVPCRPVEYDEIERPEAYQRVLKTWANRIEENVDSKFTSVYFMSMSPVHFKP' A
#
# COMPACT_ATOMS: atom_id res chain seq x y z
N MET A 1 -10.06 6.82 1.00
CA MET A 1 -9.22 7.39 2.07
C MET A 1 -7.94 6.58 2.15
N PRO A 2 -6.76 7.19 1.95
CA PRO A 2 -5.47 6.50 2.00
C PRO A 2 -5.16 5.89 3.38
N GLU A 3 -5.94 6.28 4.40
CA GLU A 3 -5.83 5.84 5.79
C GLU A 3 -6.68 4.60 6.12
N SER A 4 -7.48 4.09 5.17
CA SER A 4 -8.41 2.98 5.44
C SER A 4 -7.93 1.66 4.83
N ILE A 5 -7.25 0.85 5.65
CA ILE A 5 -7.02 -0.60 5.42
C ILE A 5 -7.89 -1.44 6.38
N LYS A 6 -8.77 -0.80 7.16
CA LYS A 6 -9.40 -1.37 8.36
C LYS A 6 -10.22 -2.65 8.13
N ASN A 7 -10.67 -2.93 6.91
CA ASN A 7 -11.49 -4.10 6.60
C ASN A 7 -10.72 -5.37 6.19
N ASN A 8 -9.40 -5.29 5.97
CA ASN A 8 -8.60 -6.44 5.49
C ASN A 8 -7.51 -6.88 6.49
N GLY A 9 -7.41 -6.25 7.66
CA GLY A 9 -6.33 -6.49 8.63
C GLY A 9 -6.41 -7.82 9.37
N ASP A 10 -7.59 -8.44 9.44
CA ASP A 10 -7.75 -9.76 10.08
C ASP A 10 -7.22 -10.90 9.21
N ASP A 11 -7.24 -10.75 7.88
CA ASP A 11 -6.69 -11.72 6.92
C ASP A 11 -5.15 -11.78 6.94
N TRP A 12 -4.51 -10.88 7.68
CA TRP A 12 -3.07 -10.65 7.67
C TRP A 12 -2.37 -11.25 8.89
N LYS A 13 -3.13 -11.78 9.85
CA LYS A 13 -2.59 -12.48 11.02
C LYS A 13 -1.99 -13.82 10.58
N GLY A 14 -0.67 -13.96 10.76
CA GLY A 14 0.07 -15.20 10.41
C GLY A 14 0.49 -15.30 8.94
N VAL A 15 0.45 -14.20 8.18
CA VAL A 15 0.94 -14.17 6.80
C VAL A 15 2.45 -13.90 6.78
N ASP A 16 3.20 -14.82 6.20
CA ASP A 16 4.68 -14.76 6.13
C ASP A 16 5.22 -13.88 4.99
N TYR A 17 4.38 -13.51 4.03
CA TYR A 17 4.78 -12.77 2.82
C TYR A 17 3.74 -11.73 2.41
N PHE A 18 4.16 -10.46 2.36
CA PHE A 18 3.36 -9.37 1.78
C PHE A 18 3.97 -8.92 0.45
N ASN A 19 3.14 -8.86 -0.59
CA ASN A 19 3.47 -8.24 -1.86
C ASN A 19 2.55 -7.05 -2.09
N GLN A 20 3.11 -5.84 -2.20
CA GLN A 20 2.36 -4.65 -2.55
C GLN A 20 2.73 -4.20 -3.97
N LEU A 21 1.93 -4.61 -4.96
CA LEU A 21 1.96 -4.00 -6.29
C LEU A 21 1.17 -2.69 -6.23
N VAL A 22 1.86 -1.55 -6.14
CA VAL A 22 1.18 -0.23 -6.18
C VAL A 22 0.71 0.05 -7.60
N ARG A 23 -0.55 -0.28 -7.89
CA ARG A 23 -1.21 0.00 -9.16
C ARG A 23 -2.02 1.30 -9.03
N MET A 24 -1.38 2.44 -9.30
CA MET A 24 -2.07 3.74 -9.34
C MET A 24 -2.96 3.82 -10.57
N ARG A 25 -4.27 3.94 -10.36
CA ARG A 25 -5.29 4.05 -11.41
C ARG A 25 -5.82 5.48 -11.42
N ILE A 26 -5.87 6.11 -12.59
CA ILE A 26 -6.66 7.33 -12.80
C ILE A 26 -8.13 6.94 -12.59
N VAL A 27 -8.83 7.59 -11.67
CA VAL A 27 -10.23 7.30 -11.37
C VAL A 27 -11.08 8.04 -12.42
N PRO A 28 -11.84 7.36 -13.29
CA PRO A 28 -12.85 8.04 -14.10
C PRO A 28 -13.97 8.54 -13.17
N CYS A 29 -14.46 9.77 -13.41
CA CYS A 29 -15.47 10.47 -12.61
C CYS A 29 -16.53 9.53 -12.03
N ARG A 30 -16.37 9.20 -10.74
CA ARG A 30 -17.41 8.65 -9.88
C ARG A 30 -17.93 9.81 -9.01
N PRO A 31 -19.17 9.78 -8.50
CA PRO A 31 -19.78 10.88 -7.75
C PRO A 31 -19.23 10.99 -6.31
N VAL A 32 -17.95 10.71 -6.12
CA VAL A 32 -17.27 10.78 -4.83
C VAL A 32 -16.15 11.79 -5.01
N GLU A 33 -16.21 12.90 -4.28
CA GLU A 33 -15.15 13.90 -4.28
C GLU A 33 -13.90 13.29 -3.63
N TYR A 34 -12.78 13.43 -4.31
CA TYR A 34 -11.47 13.10 -3.79
C TYR A 34 -10.61 14.33 -3.91
N ASP A 35 -9.86 14.65 -2.86
CA ASP A 35 -8.80 15.64 -2.97
C ASP A 35 -7.69 15.08 -3.86
N GLU A 36 -7.34 15.83 -4.89
CA GLU A 36 -6.16 15.55 -5.70
C GLU A 36 -4.92 15.92 -4.89
N ILE A 37 -4.03 14.94 -4.70
CA ILE A 37 -2.73 15.13 -4.04
C ILE A 37 -1.63 14.66 -4.97
N GLU A 38 -0.43 15.21 -4.79
CA GLU A 38 0.70 14.82 -5.62
C GLU A 38 1.01 13.33 -5.43
N ARG A 39 1.39 12.68 -6.52
CA ARG A 39 1.68 11.24 -6.53
C ARG A 39 2.72 10.81 -5.48
N PRO A 40 3.85 11.51 -5.30
CA PRO A 40 4.82 11.16 -4.26
C PRO A 40 4.24 11.30 -2.85
N GLU A 41 3.41 12.31 -2.63
CA GLU A 41 2.76 12.55 -1.34
C GLU A 41 1.75 11.45 -1.02
N ALA A 42 0.91 11.08 -1.99
CA ALA A 42 -0.02 9.96 -1.86
C ALA A 42 0.71 8.66 -1.54
N TYR A 43 1.81 8.39 -2.25
CA TYR A 43 2.64 7.21 -2.04
C TYR A 43 3.24 7.16 -0.64
N GLN A 44 3.78 8.30 -0.17
CA GLN A 44 4.34 8.40 1.17
C GLN A 44 3.29 8.14 2.26
N ARG A 45 2.07 8.69 2.12
CA ARG A 45 0.99 8.48 3.10
C ARG A 45 0.59 7.01 3.20
N VAL A 46 0.50 6.33 2.05
CA VAL A 46 0.20 4.88 1.98
C VAL A 46 1.31 4.05 2.63
N LEU A 47 2.58 4.33 2.30
CA LEU A 47 3.71 3.59 2.87
C LEU A 47 3.83 3.79 4.39
N LYS A 48 3.61 5.00 4.90
CA LYS A 48 3.61 5.26 6.35
C LYS A 48 2.52 4.45 7.06
N THR A 49 1.32 4.44 6.50
CA THR A 49 0.19 3.69 7.07
C THR A 49 0.48 2.19 7.10
N TRP A 50 1.08 1.66 6.03
CA TRP A 50 1.48 0.26 5.96
C TRP A 50 2.63 -0.07 6.93
N ALA A 51 3.64 0.78 7.05
CA ALA A 51 4.75 0.58 7.97
C ALA A 51 4.28 0.53 9.43
N ASN A 52 3.42 1.46 9.86
CA ASN A 52 2.85 1.45 11.21
C ASN A 52 2.10 0.14 11.51
N ARG A 53 1.38 -0.40 10.51
CA ARG A 53 0.66 -1.67 10.67
C ARG A 53 1.62 -2.86 10.85
N ILE A 54 2.75 -2.85 10.16
CA ILE A 54 3.77 -3.90 10.33
C ILE A 54 4.34 -3.83 11.74
N GLU A 55 4.72 -2.65 12.19
CA GLU A 55 5.27 -2.45 13.53
C GLU A 55 4.29 -2.92 14.63
N GLU A 56 2.99 -2.71 14.44
CA GLU A 56 1.95 -3.12 15.39
C GLU A 56 1.61 -4.62 15.35
N ASN A 57 1.78 -5.29 14.21
CA ASN A 57 1.17 -6.62 13.99
C ASN A 57 2.16 -7.73 13.60
N VAL A 58 3.41 -7.43 13.31
CA VAL A 58 4.40 -8.42 12.85
C VAL A 58 5.47 -8.64 13.92
N ASP A 59 5.61 -9.89 14.37
CA ASP A 59 6.73 -10.30 15.21
C ASP A 59 7.95 -10.64 14.35
N SER A 60 8.93 -9.75 14.34
CA SER A 60 10.20 -9.89 13.61
C SER A 60 11.01 -11.15 13.96
N LYS A 61 10.73 -11.82 15.10
CA LYS A 61 11.40 -13.07 15.47
C LYS A 61 10.95 -14.26 14.63
N PHE A 62 9.73 -14.20 14.10
CA PHE A 62 9.10 -15.31 13.38
C PHE A 62 8.77 -14.96 11.93
N THR A 63 8.61 -13.68 11.59
CA THR A 63 8.18 -13.24 10.27
C THR A 63 9.15 -12.23 9.67
N SER A 64 9.57 -12.47 8.42
CA SER A 64 10.41 -11.55 7.64
C SER A 64 9.56 -10.77 6.65
N VAL A 65 9.70 -9.44 6.63
CA VAL A 65 8.95 -8.57 5.72
C VAL A 65 9.84 -8.12 4.58
N TYR A 66 9.34 -8.25 3.34
CA TYR A 66 10.02 -7.81 2.13
C TYR A 66 9.18 -6.74 1.42
N PHE A 67 9.85 -5.75 0.86
CA PHE A 67 9.22 -4.72 0.03
C PHE A 67 9.77 -4.80 -1.38
N MET A 68 8.88 -5.00 -2.36
CA MET A 68 9.23 -4.95 -3.77
C MET A 68 8.89 -3.58 -4.33
N SER A 69 9.88 -2.91 -4.91
CA SER A 69 9.70 -1.61 -5.54
C SER A 69 8.86 -1.70 -6.82
N MET A 70 8.58 -0.55 -7.43
CA MET A 70 7.85 -0.49 -8.69
C MET A 70 8.56 -1.29 -9.78
N SER A 71 7.83 -2.16 -10.47
CA SER A 71 8.36 -2.85 -11.65
C SER A 71 8.46 -1.86 -12.82
N PRO A 72 9.54 -1.89 -13.60
CA PRO A 72 9.67 -1.03 -14.77
C PRO A 72 8.54 -1.30 -15.76
N VAL A 73 8.08 -0.25 -16.43
CA VAL A 73 7.14 -0.42 -17.54
C VAL A 73 7.91 -0.25 -18.84
N HIS A 74 7.97 -1.32 -19.63
CA HIS A 74 8.67 -1.34 -20.91
C HIS A 74 7.79 -0.75 -22.03
N PHE A 75 7.45 0.53 -21.93
CA PHE A 75 6.90 1.27 -23.07
C PHE A 75 8.05 1.73 -23.97
N LYS A 76 7.87 1.57 -25.28
CA LYS A 76 8.75 2.23 -26.25
C LYS A 76 8.43 3.74 -26.24
N PRO A 77 9.43 4.62 -26.39
CA PRO A 77 9.19 6.04 -26.59
C PRO A 77 8.35 6.30 -27.85
#